data_AF-A0A3D0C3U0-F1
#
_entry.id   AF-A0A3D0C3U0-F1
#
_cell.length_a   1.000
_cell.length_b   1.000
_cell.length_c   1.000
_cell.angle_alpha   90.00
_cell.angle_beta   90.00
_cell.angle_gamma   90.00
#
_symmetry.space_group_name_H-M   'P 1'
#
loop_
_entity.id
_entity.type
_entity.pdbx_description
1 polymer ?
#
loop_
_entity_poly.entity_id
_entity_poly.type
_entity_poly.pdbx_seq_one_letter_code
_entity_poly.pdbx_strand_id
1 'polypeptide(L)'
;DDHAWTLARHEAHFMVNDCFLSDNQILANCDKIKEIPTTIVHGRYDIVCPADNAWLLHQELPKSTLVISEASGHASVEPNTKHHLIEATQKMLSL
;
A
#
# COMPACT_ATOMS: atom_id res chain seq x y z
N ASP A 1 -17.40 -15.91 -11.92
CA ASP A 1 -16.20 -16.48 -11.29
C ASP A 1 -16.38 -16.34 -9.78
N ASP A 2 -16.31 -17.46 -9.05
CA ASP A 2 -16.56 -17.52 -7.61
C ASP A 2 -15.53 -16.71 -6.81
N HIS A 3 -14.31 -16.54 -7.34
CA HIS A 3 -13.28 -15.71 -6.73
C HIS A 3 -13.68 -14.23 -6.72
N ALA A 4 -14.15 -13.72 -7.85
CA ALA A 4 -14.63 -12.34 -7.96
C ALA A 4 -15.82 -12.06 -7.02
N TRP A 5 -16.73 -13.02 -6.87
CA TRP A 5 -17.88 -12.88 -5.97
C TRP A 5 -17.48 -12.88 -4.49
N THR A 6 -16.53 -13.73 -4.12
CA THR A 6 -16.01 -13.79 -2.75
C THR A 6 -15.29 -12.49 -2.38
N LEU A 7 -14.43 -11.99 -3.27
CA LEU A 7 -13.73 -10.72 -3.06
C LEU A 7 -14.71 -9.55 -2.91
N ALA A 8 -15.67 -9.42 -3.83
CA ALA A 8 -16.65 -8.33 -3.81
C ALA A 8 -17.49 -8.33 -2.51
N ARG A 9 -17.87 -9.51 -2.00
CA ARG A 9 -18.60 -9.61 -0.73
C ARG A 9 -17.76 -9.18 0.47
N HIS A 10 -16.48 -9.55 0.50
CA HIS A 10 -15.58 -9.10 1.56
C HIS A 10 -15.37 -7.60 1.51
N GLU A 11 -15.02 -7.05 0.35
CA GLU A 11 -14.83 -5.60 0.18
C GLU A 11 -16.08 -4.81 0.56
N ALA A 12 -17.26 -5.22 0.08
CA ALA A 12 -18.52 -4.57 0.42
C ALA A 12 -18.82 -4.62 1.93
N HIS A 13 -18.52 -5.73 2.59
CA HIS A 13 -18.72 -5.87 4.04
C HIS A 13 -17.81 -4.93 4.83
N PHE A 14 -16.53 -4.82 4.49
CA PHE A 14 -15.64 -3.88 5.18
C PHE A 14 -15.97 -2.43 4.84
N MET A 15 -16.23 -2.11 3.57
CA MET A 15 -16.53 -0.74 3.13
C MET A 15 -17.80 -0.18 3.78
N VAL A 16 -18.87 -0.98 3.92
CA VAL A 16 -20.12 -0.51 4.58
C VAL A 16 -19.99 -0.33 6.09
N ASN A 17 -18.92 -0.83 6.69
CA ASN A 17 -18.62 -0.68 8.12
C ASN A 17 -17.39 0.22 8.36
N ASP A 18 -17.03 1.07 7.39
CA ASP A 18 -15.87 1.97 7.48
C ASP A 18 -14.56 1.24 7.85
N CYS A 19 -14.41 0.02 7.34
CA CYS A 19 -13.34 -0.92 7.66
C CYS A 19 -13.16 -1.21 9.16
N PHE A 20 -14.15 -0.89 9.99
CA PHE A 20 -14.08 -0.93 11.46
C PHE A 20 -12.96 -0.04 12.03
N LEU A 21 -12.64 1.04 11.33
CA LEU A 21 -11.62 2.01 11.72
C LEU A 21 -12.25 3.37 11.97
N SER A 22 -11.64 4.15 12.86
CA SER A 22 -11.91 5.60 12.90
C SER A 22 -11.14 6.31 11.77
N ASP A 23 -11.58 7.51 11.41
CA ASP A 23 -10.90 8.35 10.43
C ASP A 23 -9.40 8.46 10.71
N ASN A 24 -8.58 8.24 9.67
CA ASN A 24 -7.12 8.31 9.71
C ASN A 24 -6.44 7.50 10.83
N GLN A 25 -7.11 6.48 11.39
CA GLN A 25 -6.58 5.70 12.52
C GLN A 25 -5.20 5.10 12.23
N ILE A 26 -4.91 4.69 10.99
CA ILE A 26 -3.62 4.12 10.60
C ILE A 26 -2.52 5.17 10.70
N LEU A 27 -2.69 6.33 10.04
CA LEU A 27 -1.71 7.42 10.07
C LEU A 27 -1.46 7.93 11.50
N ALA A 28 -2.54 8.11 12.28
CA ALA A 28 -2.45 8.54 13.68
C ALA A 28 -1.71 7.55 14.61
N ASN A 29 -1.48 6.31 14.16
CA ASN A 29 -0.81 5.26 14.92
C ASN A 29 0.55 4.85 14.32
N CYS A 30 1.04 5.54 13.28
CA CYS A 30 2.32 5.23 12.63
C CYS A 30 3.53 5.31 13.59
N ASP A 31 3.44 6.11 14.66
CA ASP A 31 4.44 6.17 15.74
C ASP A 31 4.80 4.79 16.32
N LYS A 32 3.88 3.82 16.28
CA LYS A 32 4.10 2.46 16.80
C LYS A 32 5.07 1.65 15.95
N ILE A 33 5.27 2.03 14.68
CA ILE A 33 6.11 1.33 13.72
C ILE A 33 7.18 2.21 13.06
N LYS A 34 7.28 3.49 13.45
CA LYS A 34 8.20 4.47 12.83
C LYS A 34 9.68 4.05 12.80
N GLU A 35 10.07 3.17 13.72
CA GLU A 35 11.43 2.66 13.82
C GLU A 35 11.73 1.51 12.84
N ILE A 36 10.70 0.91 12.23
CA ILE A 36 10.81 -0.22 11.31
C ILE A 36 11.12 0.31 9.91
N PRO A 37 12.26 -0.09 9.30
CA PRO A 37 12.55 0.22 7.91
C PRO A 37 11.42 -0.27 7.00
N THR A 38 10.89 0.60 6.15
CA THR A 38 9.71 0.30 5.34
C THR A 38 9.95 0.71 3.89
N THR A 39 9.59 -0.13 2.91
CA THR A 39 9.55 0.26 1.50
C THR A 39 8.11 0.32 1.04
N ILE A 40 7.68 1.47 0.54
CA ILE A 40 6.33 1.70 0.02
C ILE A 40 6.44 1.73 -1.50
N VAL A 41 5.79 0.78 -2.20
CA VAL A 41 5.74 0.73 -3.66
C VAL A 41 4.30 1.04 -4.10
N HIS A 42 4.10 2.07 -4.92
CA HIS A 42 2.77 2.53 -5.31
C HIS A 42 2.66 2.90 -6.79
N GLY A 43 1.57 2.53 -7.46
CA GLY A 43 1.33 2.88 -8.85
C GLY A 43 0.98 4.36 -9.03
N ARG A 44 1.60 5.06 -9.99
CA ARG A 44 1.30 6.47 -10.27
C ARG A 44 -0.17 6.70 -10.65
N TYR A 45 -0.78 5.74 -11.34
CA TYR A 45 -2.14 5.81 -11.87
C TYR A 45 -3.09 4.85 -11.15
N ASP A 46 -2.80 4.49 -9.90
CA ASP A 46 -3.72 3.72 -9.07
C ASP A 46 -4.98 4.56 -8.77
N ILE A 47 -6.11 4.14 -9.36
CA ILE A 47 -7.43 4.76 -9.16
C ILE A 47 -8.23 4.11 -8.04
N VAL A 48 -7.80 2.96 -7.53
CA VAL A 48 -8.45 2.24 -6.42
C VAL A 48 -7.98 2.85 -5.12
N CYS A 49 -6.67 3.01 -4.97
CA CYS A 49 -6.01 3.67 -3.86
C CYS A 49 -5.18 4.84 -4.39
N PRO A 50 -5.71 6.08 -4.36
CA PRO A 50 -5.00 7.25 -4.86
C PRO A 50 -3.58 7.40 -4.25
N ALA A 51 -2.63 7.86 -5.07
CA ALA A 51 -1.20 7.87 -4.75
C ALA A 51 -0.81 8.84 -3.61
N ASP A 52 -1.68 9.80 -3.28
CA ASP A 52 -1.52 10.67 -2.13
C ASP A 52 -1.51 9.89 -0.81
N ASN A 53 -2.25 8.77 -0.71
CA ASN A 53 -2.22 7.89 0.47
C ASN A 53 -0.81 7.37 0.77
N ALA A 54 -0.07 6.95 -0.27
CA ALA A 54 1.30 6.47 -0.12
C ALA A 54 2.26 7.61 0.27
N TRP A 55 2.03 8.82 -0.26
CA TRP A 55 2.78 10.01 0.13
C TRP A 55 2.54 10.36 1.59
N LEU A 56 1.29 10.41 2.05
CA LEU A 56 0.94 10.70 3.44
C LEU A 56 1.56 9.67 4.40
N LEU A 57 1.49 8.37 4.07
CA LEU A 57 2.13 7.34 4.87
C LEU A 57 3.65 7.50 4.94
N HIS A 58 4.30 7.87 3.83
CA HIS A 58 5.74 8.14 3.80
C HIS A 58 6.13 9.30 4.71
N GLN A 59 5.30 10.36 4.79
CA GLN A 59 5.53 11.48 5.70
C GLN A 59 5.48 11.06 7.18
N GLU A 60 4.57 10.14 7.54
CA GLU A 60 4.42 9.64 8.92
C GLU A 60 5.43 8.54 9.29
N LEU A 61 6.15 7.97 8.33
CA LEU A 61 7.17 6.94 8.53
C LEU A 61 8.55 7.44 8.08
N PRO A 62 9.32 8.14 8.94
CA PRO A 62 10.59 8.78 8.54
C PRO A 62 11.66 7.81 8.01
N LYS A 63 11.59 6.53 8.40
CA LYS A 63 12.49 5.47 7.91
C LYS A 63 11.99 4.76 6.66
N SER A 64 10.92 5.26 6.05
CA SER A 64 10.38 4.65 4.84
C SER A 64 11.06 5.17 3.58
N THR A 65 11.09 4.34 2.54
CA THR A 65 11.42 4.74 1.16
C THR A 65 10.17 4.62 0.31
N LEU A 66 9.78 5.71 -0.35
CA LEU A 66 8.66 5.71 -1.30
C LEU A 66 9.15 5.51 -2.74
N VAL A 67 8.62 4.51 -3.42
CA VAL A 67 8.89 4.18 -4.82
C VAL A 67 7.58 4.27 -5.60
N ILE A 68 7.52 5.20 -6.56
CA ILE A 68 6.36 5.36 -7.42
C ILE A 68 6.61 4.65 -8.76
N SER A 69 5.78 3.65 -9.07
CA SER A 69 5.78 2.96 -10.36
C SER A 69 5.14 3.87 -11.43
N GLU A 70 5.96 4.50 -12.27
CA GLU A 70 5.53 5.60 -13.16
C GLU A 70 4.41 5.24 -14.15
N ALA A 71 4.43 4.03 -14.71
CA ALA A 71 3.44 3.54 -15.67
C ALA A 71 2.68 2.33 -15.10
N SER A 72 2.15 2.44 -13.88
CA SER A 72 1.37 1.38 -13.25
C SER A 72 0.16 1.89 -12.47
N GLY A 73 -0.87 1.05 -12.40
CA GLY A 73 -2.06 1.22 -11.59
C GLY A 73 -1.95 0.45 -10.27
N HIS A 74 -3.07 -0.17 -9.87
CA HIS A 74 -3.23 -0.80 -8.56
C HIS A 74 -2.55 -2.16 -8.42
N ALA A 75 -2.46 -2.93 -9.52
CA ALA A 75 -2.18 -4.36 -9.40
C ALA A 75 -0.69 -4.61 -9.14
N SER A 76 -0.38 -5.38 -8.09
CA SER A 76 0.99 -5.72 -7.72
C SER A 76 1.75 -6.51 -8.80
N VAL A 77 1.03 -7.16 -9.71
CA VAL A 77 1.57 -7.95 -10.82
C VAL A 77 1.99 -7.12 -12.03
N GLU A 78 1.67 -5.83 -12.06
CA GLU A 78 2.08 -4.92 -13.13
C GLU A 78 3.61 -4.87 -13.25
N PRO A 79 4.18 -4.78 -14.46
CA PRO A 79 5.61 -4.99 -14.68
C PRO A 79 6.53 -4.14 -13.78
N ASN A 80 6.27 -2.84 -13.67
CA ASN A 80 7.10 -1.93 -12.87
C ASN A 80 6.89 -2.14 -11.37
N THR A 81 5.64 -2.26 -10.91
CA THR A 81 5.33 -2.54 -9.50
C THR A 81 5.95 -3.84 -9.04
N LYS A 82 5.81 -4.92 -9.82
CA LYS A 82 6.42 -6.21 -9.54
C LYS A 82 7.95 -6.11 -9.47
N HIS A 83 8.57 -5.39 -10.41
CA HIS A 83 10.02 -5.17 -10.41
C HIS A 83 10.46 -4.51 -9.09
N HIS A 84 9.82 -3.41 -8.69
CA HIS A 84 10.17 -2.70 -7.45
C HIS A 84 9.89 -3.53 -6.19
N LEU A 85 8.84 -4.34 -6.17
CA LEU A 85 8.57 -5.27 -5.06
C LEU A 85 9.67 -6.35 -4.93
N ILE A 86 10.15 -6.89 -6.06
CA ILE A 86 11.27 -7.85 -6.06
C ILE A 86 12.56 -7.17 -5.57
N GLU A 87 12.87 -5.97 -6.07
CA GLU A 87 14.04 -5.21 -5.60
C GLU A 87 13.96 -4.89 -4.10
N ALA A 88 12.77 -4.52 -3.60
CA ALA A 88 12.56 -4.23 -2.19
C ALA A 88 12.81 -5.47 -1.32
N THR A 89 12.24 -6.62 -1.69
CA THR A 89 12.44 -7.87 -0.94
C THR A 89 13.89 -8.35 -1.02
N GLN A 90 14.58 -8.15 -2.15
CA GLN A 90 15.98 -8.52 -2.28
C GLN A 90 16.90 -7.63 -1.42
N LYS A 91 16.59 -6.33 -1.29
CA LYS A 91 17.29 -5.43 -0.34
C LYS A 91 17.10 -5.88 1.10
N MET A 92 15.92 -6.36 1.49
CA MET A 92 15.65 -6.84 2.84
C MET A 92 16.50 -8.07 3.21
N LEU A 93 16.88 -8.91 2.25
CA LEU A 93 17.78 -10.05 2.49
C LEU A 93 19.23 -9.63 2.82
N SER A 94 19.60 -8.38 2.50
CA SER A 94 20.93 -7.83 2.74
C SER A 94 21.02 -6.91 3.97
N LEU A 95 19.92 -6.76 4.73
CA LEU A 95 19.88 -6.05 6.01
C LEU A 95 20.34 -6.95 7.17
#